data_AF-A0A2K2A4N9-F1
#
_entry.id   AF-A0A2K2A4N9-F1
#
_cell.length_a   1.000
_cell.length_b   1.000
_cell.length_c   1.000
_cell.angle_alpha   90.00
_cell.angle_beta   90.00
_cell.angle_gamma   90.00
#
_symmetry.space_group_name_H-M   'P 1'
#
loop_
_entity.id
_entity.type
_entity.pdbx_description
1 polymer ?
#
loop_
_entity_poly.entity_id
_entity_poly.type
_entity_poly.pdbx_seq_one_letter_code
_entity_poly.pdbx_strand_id
1 'polypeptide(L)'
;SSPTGRATVETDVYAKPGNPDEENDYNNGISYWLWEFHRMGRLLDAADHKLNGEFAKDGLECLLFLGVACCHPNPHQRPSMRTVLQVL
;
A
#
# COMPACT_ATOMS: atom_id res chain seq x y z
N SER A 1 -0.53 8.53 -40.86
CA SER A 1 0.80 8.25 -40.30
C SER A 1 0.68 8.35 -38.79
N SER A 2 0.40 7.23 -38.13
CA SER A 2 0.17 7.18 -36.68
C SER A 2 1.51 7.16 -35.94
N PRO A 3 1.70 7.94 -34.85
CA PRO A 3 2.85 7.74 -33.99
C PRO A 3 2.56 6.57 -33.04
N THR A 4 3.36 5.53 -33.18
CA THR A 4 3.47 4.39 -32.28
C THR A 4 3.76 4.88 -30.86
N GLY A 5 2.83 4.65 -29.93
CA GLY A 5 3.05 4.81 -28.50
C GLY A 5 4.17 3.88 -28.06
N ARG A 6 5.32 4.44 -27.68
CA ARG A 6 6.42 3.71 -27.07
C ARG A 6 6.00 3.36 -25.64
N ALA A 7 5.65 2.10 -25.41
CA ALA A 7 5.62 1.53 -24.07
C ALA A 7 7.07 1.43 -23.56
N THR A 8 7.40 2.18 -22.51
CA THR A 8 8.62 2.01 -21.73
C THR A 8 8.31 1.15 -20.50
N VAL A 9 9.26 0.31 -20.11
CA VAL A 9 9.21 -0.70 -19.04
C VAL A 9 8.91 -0.18 -17.61
N GLU A 10 8.50 1.08 -17.47
CA GLU A 10 8.14 1.71 -16.18
C GLU A 10 6.63 1.72 -15.89
N THR A 11 5.78 1.24 -16.81
CA THR A 11 4.32 1.32 -16.65
C THR A 11 3.64 0.05 -16.10
N ASP A 12 4.38 -0.98 -15.73
CA ASP A 12 3.77 -2.26 -15.30
C ASP A 12 3.28 -2.24 -13.84
N VAL A 13 3.40 -1.11 -13.14
CA VAL A 13 3.03 -1.00 -11.71
C VAL A 13 1.77 -0.15 -11.47
N TYR A 14 1.39 0.78 -12.36
CA TYR A 14 0.06 1.42 -12.28
C TYR A 14 -0.27 2.17 -13.58
N ALA A 15 -1.21 1.66 -14.37
CA ALA A 15 -1.80 2.42 -15.47
C ALA A 15 -3.02 3.19 -14.94
N LYS A 16 -2.83 4.43 -14.49
CA LYS A 16 -3.92 5.42 -14.46
C LYS A 16 -3.36 6.79 -14.87
N PRO A 17 -3.80 7.38 -16.00
CA PRO A 17 -3.49 8.76 -16.32
C PRO A 17 -4.29 9.64 -15.35
N GLY A 18 -3.65 10.05 -14.24
CA GLY A 18 -4.28 10.82 -13.17
C GLY A 18 -4.34 12.30 -13.50
N ASN A 19 -5.56 12.85 -13.48
CA ASN A 19 -5.80 14.29 -13.41
C ASN A 19 -5.21 14.84 -12.09
N PRO A 20 -4.60 16.03 -12.08
CA PRO A 20 -3.93 16.57 -10.89
C PRO A 20 -4.87 17.00 -9.74
N ASP A 21 -6.19 16.85 -9.90
CA ASP A 21 -7.21 17.22 -8.89
C ASP A 21 -7.78 16.03 -8.10
N GLU A 22 -7.22 14.81 -8.18
CA GLU A 22 -7.66 13.67 -7.34
C GLU A 22 -6.99 13.71 -5.94
N GLU A 23 -7.22 14.79 -5.20
CA GLU A 23 -7.00 14.84 -3.76
C GLU A 23 -8.19 14.17 -3.03
N ASN A 24 -8.28 12.83 -3.02
CA ASN A 24 -8.88 12.04 -1.92
C ASN A 24 -9.02 10.51 -2.09
N ASP A 25 -8.24 9.82 -2.93
CA ASP A 25 -8.32 8.33 -2.92
C ASP A 25 -7.73 7.73 -1.62
N TYR A 26 -6.93 8.51 -0.90
CA TYR A 26 -6.36 8.08 0.37
C TYR A 26 -7.43 7.87 1.45
N ASN A 27 -8.44 8.74 1.57
CA ASN A 27 -9.44 8.70 2.64
C ASN A 27 -10.48 7.58 2.52
N ASN A 28 -10.56 6.90 1.38
CA ASN A 28 -11.51 5.78 1.17
C ASN A 28 -10.82 4.42 0.97
N GLY A 29 -9.48 4.37 1.01
CA GLY A 29 -8.71 3.16 0.83
C GLY A 29 -8.47 2.36 2.12
N ILE A 30 -8.12 1.09 1.99
CA ILE A 30 -7.69 0.22 3.09
C ILE A 30 -6.52 0.83 3.89
N SER A 31 -5.67 1.62 3.20
CA SER A 31 -4.57 2.37 3.80
C SER A 31 -5.03 3.32 4.89
N TYR A 32 -6.11 4.09 4.70
CA TYR A 32 -6.62 5.03 5.70
C TYR A 32 -7.10 4.34 6.97
N TRP A 33 -7.88 3.26 6.83
CA TRP A 33 -8.33 2.47 7.98
C TRP A 33 -7.15 1.89 8.75
N LEU A 34 -6.16 1.34 8.05
CA LEU A 34 -4.95 0.82 8.67
C LEU A 34 -4.12 1.90 9.39
N TRP A 35 -4.04 3.12 8.84
CA TRP A 35 -3.42 4.27 9.51
C TRP A 35 -4.14 4.65 10.80
N GLU A 36 -5.47 4.67 10.78
CA GLU A 36 -6.26 4.97 11.98
C GLU A 36 -6.09 3.87 13.04
N PHE A 37 -6.11 2.59 12.65
CA PHE A 37 -5.80 1.49 13.57
C PHE A 37 -4.38 1.58 14.15
N HIS A 38 -3.37 1.96 13.34
CA HIS A 38 -2.01 2.18 13.81
C HIS A 38 -1.95 3.32 14.85
N ARG A 39 -2.58 4.47 14.57
CA ARG A 39 -2.64 5.62 15.52
C ARG A 39 -3.31 5.26 16.84
N MET A 40 -4.28 4.35 16.81
CA MET A 40 -4.98 3.85 17.99
C MET A 40 -4.25 2.71 18.72
N GLY A 41 -3.11 2.23 18.21
CA GLY A 41 -2.41 1.06 18.77
C GLY A 41 -3.20 -0.25 18.60
N ARG A 42 -4.09 -0.30 17.60
CA ARG A 42 -5.04 -1.39 17.33
C ARG A 42 -4.84 -1.98 15.95
N LEU A 43 -3.61 -1.97 15.43
CA LEU A 43 -3.32 -2.41 14.05
C LEU A 43 -3.78 -3.85 13.80
N LEU A 44 -3.64 -4.72 14.80
CA LEU A 44 -4.10 -6.11 14.75
C LEU A 44 -5.62 -6.26 14.59
N ASP A 45 -6.43 -5.25 14.92
CA ASP A 45 -7.88 -5.32 14.74
C ASP A 45 -8.29 -5.21 13.25
N ALA A 46 -7.36 -4.79 12.39
CA ALA A 46 -7.53 -4.82 10.95
C ALA A 46 -7.28 -6.22 10.34
N ALA A 47 -6.87 -7.21 11.15
CA ALA A 47 -6.69 -8.58 10.70
C ALA A 47 -8.01 -9.17 10.16
N ASP A 48 -7.92 -9.94 9.06
CA ASP A 48 -9.07 -10.71 8.60
C ASP A 48 -9.45 -11.74 9.67
N HIS A 49 -10.73 -11.76 10.07
CA HIS A 49 -11.27 -12.72 11.04
C HIS A 49 -11.03 -14.18 10.63
N LYS A 50 -10.89 -14.46 9.33
CA LYS A 50 -10.57 -15.79 8.79
C LYS A 50 -9.20 -16.30 9.20
N LEU A 51 -8.30 -15.42 9.60
CA LEU A 51 -6.98 -15.80 10.12
C LEU A 51 -7.07 -16.38 11.54
N ASN A 52 -8.23 -16.27 12.21
CA ASN A 52 -8.52 -16.89 13.52
C ASN A 52 -7.46 -16.69 14.61
N GLY A 53 -6.67 -15.61 14.53
CA GLY A 53 -5.56 -15.36 15.44
C GLY A 53 -4.34 -16.26 15.26
N GLU A 54 -4.28 -17.07 14.19
CA GLU A 54 -3.15 -17.96 13.87
C GLU A 54 -1.99 -17.20 13.19
N PHE A 55 -1.61 -16.07 13.74
CA PHE A 55 -0.48 -15.27 13.26
C PHE A 55 0.36 -14.80 14.44
N ALA A 56 1.67 -14.75 14.24
CA ALA A 56 2.56 -14.03 15.15
C ALA A 56 2.17 -12.55 15.12
N LYS A 57 1.83 -11.97 16.28
CA LYS A 57 1.40 -10.56 16.39
C LYS A 57 2.38 -9.62 15.73
N ASP A 58 3.67 -9.76 16.06
CA ASP A 58 4.74 -8.94 15.51
C ASP A 58 4.84 -9.05 13.98
N GLY A 59 4.65 -10.25 13.43
CA GLY A 59 4.66 -10.49 11.99
C GLY A 59 3.46 -9.87 11.28
N LEU A 60 2.27 -9.95 11.90
CA LEU A 60 1.08 -9.33 11.33
C LEU A 60 1.16 -7.80 11.39
N GLU A 61 1.61 -7.22 12.50
CA GLU A 61 1.84 -5.77 12.59
C GLU A 61 2.82 -5.29 11.52
N CYS A 62 3.90 -6.04 11.31
CA CYS A 62 4.88 -5.73 10.28
C CYS A 62 4.28 -5.77 8.87
N LEU A 63 3.50 -6.81 8.54
CA LEU A 63 2.79 -6.95 7.26
C LEU A 63 1.80 -5.80 7.03
N LEU A 64 1.01 -5.45 8.05
CA LEU A 64 0.02 -4.38 7.96
C LEU A 64 0.68 -3.02 7.78
N PHE A 65 1.77 -2.75 8.52
CA PHE A 65 2.56 -1.53 8.34
C PHE A 65 3.20 -1.45 6.95
N LEU A 66 3.72 -2.56 6.44
CA LEU A 66 4.31 -2.63 5.11
C LEU A 66 3.26 -2.41 4.01
N GLY A 67 2.07 -3.00 4.14
CA GLY A 67 0.95 -2.76 3.23
C GLY A 67 0.53 -1.29 3.20
N VAL A 68 0.47 -0.64 4.36
CA VAL A 68 0.24 0.80 4.48
C VAL A 68 1.28 1.62 3.75
N ALA A 69 2.57 1.32 3.97
CA ALA A 69 3.67 2.06 3.38
C ALA A 69 3.72 1.88 1.84
N CYS A 70 3.43 0.69 1.33
CA CYS A 70 3.36 0.40 -0.11
C CYS A 70 2.27 1.20 -0.83
N CYS A 71 1.15 1.48 -0.16
CA CYS A 71 0.02 2.23 -0.73
C CYS A 71 0.12 3.75 -0.53
N HIS A 72 1.28 4.28 -0.13
CA HIS A 72 1.44 5.71 0.14
C HIS A 72 1.27 6.57 -1.13
N PRO A 73 0.50 7.67 -1.15
CA PRO A 73 0.27 8.47 -2.36
C PRO A 73 1.57 9.08 -2.90
N ASN A 74 2.43 9.59 -2.01
CA ASN A 74 3.78 10.01 -2.35
C ASN A 74 4.68 8.81 -2.69
N PRO A 75 5.19 8.67 -3.93
CA PRO A 75 6.03 7.55 -4.35
C PRO A 75 7.37 7.49 -3.60
N HIS A 76 7.89 8.62 -3.10
CA HIS A 76 9.15 8.66 -2.35
C HIS A 76 9.03 8.09 -0.93
N GLN A 77 7.80 7.96 -0.42
CA GLN A 77 7.53 7.33 0.88
C GLN A 77 7.17 5.85 0.76
N ARG A 78 6.99 5.35 -0.47
CA ARG A 78 6.79 3.92 -0.70
C ARG A 78 8.12 3.19 -0.51
N PRO A 79 8.16 2.07 0.25
CA PRO A 79 9.35 1.26 0.36
C PRO A 79 9.69 0.65 -1.00
N SER A 80 11.00 0.46 -1.24
CA SER A 80 11.44 -0.28 -2.43
C SER A 80 11.07 -1.76 -2.31
N MET A 81 10.87 -2.47 -3.42
CA MET A 81 10.67 -3.94 -3.39
C MET A 81 11.80 -4.68 -2.68
N ARG A 82 13.03 -4.16 -2.74
CA ARG A 82 14.16 -4.71 -1.99
C ARG A 82 13.95 -4.60 -0.49
N THR A 83 13.46 -3.46 -0.02
CA THR A 83 13.13 -3.21 1.40
C THR A 83 11.98 -4.09 1.84
N VAL A 84 10.93 -4.21 1.03
CA VAL A 84 9.78 -5.08 1.29
C VAL A 84 10.24 -6.53 1.52
N LEU A 85 11.09 -7.06 0.64
CA LEU A 85 11.61 -8.43 0.74
C LEU A 85 12.62 -8.65 1.88
N GLN A 86 13.17 -7.59 2.48
CA GLN A 86 14.05 -7.71 3.65
C GLN A 86 13.26 -7.74 4.96
N VAL A 87 12.04 -7.21 4.93
CA VAL A 87 11.14 -7.11 6.08
C VAL A 87 10.25 -8.35 6.19
N LEU A 88 9.93 -8.99 5.07
CA LEU A 88 9.23 -10.28 4.97
C LEU A 88 10.20 -11.46 5.15
#